data_AF-A0A920JA59-F1
#
_entry.id   AF-A0A920JA59-F1
#
_cell.length_a   1.000
_cell.length_b   1.000
_cell.length_c   1.000
_cell.angle_alpha   90.00
_cell.angle_beta   90.00
_cell.angle_gamma   90.00
#
_symmetry.space_group_name_H-M   'P 1'
#
loop_
_entity.id
_entity.type
_entity.pdbx_description
1 polymer ?
#
loop_
_entity_poly.entity_id
_entity_poly.type
_entity_poly.pdbx_seq_one_letter_code
_entity_poly.pdbx_strand_id
1 'polypeptide(L)'
;MNKNIENFIESLLFASGRPLRLSEIRSILENEGIKVDLAQIKVGLNNLEERYAESSLELSEVASGFRLQIKKDFTHLLSSLWTENNRLSKSLWKLFP
;
A
#
# COMPACT_ATOMS: atom_id res chain seq x y z
N MET A 1 5.74 -16.60 -17.96
CA MET A 1 6.10 -15.55 -16.97
C MET A 1 5.87 -16.14 -15.59
N ASN A 2 6.93 -16.39 -14.82
CA ASN A 2 6.80 -16.83 -13.42
C ASN A 2 6.12 -15.69 -12.64
N LYS A 3 4.81 -15.79 -12.44
CA LYS A 3 4.08 -14.85 -11.59
C LYS A 3 4.38 -15.23 -10.15
N ASN A 4 5.44 -14.63 -9.60
CA ASN A 4 5.80 -14.79 -8.20
C ASN A 4 4.69 -14.20 -7.32
N ILE A 5 4.44 -14.84 -6.17
CA ILE A 5 3.44 -14.43 -5.18
C ILE A 5 3.60 -12.94 -4.80
N GLU A 6 4.84 -12.46 -4.73
CA GLU A 6 5.19 -11.05 -4.52
C GLU A 6 4.51 -10.10 -5.51
N ASN A 7 4.52 -10.42 -6.82
CA ASN A 7 3.90 -9.56 -7.83
C ASN A 7 2.38 -9.53 -7.71
N PHE A 8 1.76 -10.63 -7.26
CA PHE A 8 0.33 -10.65 -6.97
C PHE A 8 0.01 -9.78 -5.76
N ILE A 9 0.77 -9.92 -4.67
CA ILE A 9 0.60 -9.12 -3.45
C ILE A 9 0.78 -7.63 -3.78
N GLU A 10 1.83 -7.29 -4.53
CA GLU A 10 2.10 -5.94 -5.01
C GLU A 10 0.92 -5.37 -5.80
N SER A 11 0.45 -6.11 -6.81
CA SER A 11 -0.68 -5.70 -7.64
C SER A 11 -1.94 -5.49 -6.79
N LEU A 12 -2.17 -6.34 -5.79
CA LEU A 12 -3.32 -6.25 -4.91
C LEU A 12 -3.27 -5.01 -4.02
N LEU A 13 -2.12 -4.77 -3.39
CA LEU A 13 -1.88 -3.58 -2.57
C LEU A 13 -2.03 -2.31 -3.39
N PHE A 14 -1.44 -2.29 -4.59
CA PHE A 14 -1.52 -1.17 -5.51
C PHE A 14 -2.95 -0.90 -5.98
N ALA A 15 -3.69 -1.94 -6.41
CA ALA A 15 -5.06 -1.81 -6.88
C ALA A 15 -6.05 -1.43 -5.77
N SER A 16 -5.81 -1.89 -4.54
CA SER A 16 -6.73 -1.63 -3.43
C SER A 16 -6.74 -0.17 -2.98
N GLY A 17 -5.62 0.54 -3.14
CA GLY A 17 -5.46 1.92 -2.64
C GLY A 17 -5.69 2.08 -1.12
N ARG A 18 -5.81 0.98 -0.37
CA ARG A 18 -6.16 0.93 1.05
C ARG A 18 -5.29 -0.10 1.77
N PRO A 19 -5.11 0.00 3.10
CA PRO A 19 -4.40 -1.03 3.83
C PRO A 19 -5.14 -2.37 3.73
N LEU A 20 -4.43 -3.42 3.31
CA LEU A 20 -4.93 -4.79 3.24
C LEU A 20 -4.30 -5.66 4.32
N ARG A 21 -5.11 -6.46 5.01
CA ARG A 21 -4.62 -7.42 6.01
C ARG A 21 -4.14 -8.69 5.34
N LEU A 22 -3.21 -9.41 5.98
CA LEU A 22 -2.72 -10.71 5.52
C LEU A 22 -3.86 -11.69 5.22
N SER A 23 -4.87 -11.73 6.10
CA SER A 23 -6.05 -12.58 5.93
C SER A 23 -6.86 -12.21 4.69
N GLU A 24 -6.98 -10.92 4.37
CA GLU A 24 -7.71 -10.44 3.19
C GLU A 24 -6.97 -10.79 1.90
N ILE A 25 -5.65 -10.55 1.88
CA ILE A 25 -4.76 -10.92 0.76
C ILE A 25 -4.85 -12.41 0.49
N ARG A 26 -4.78 -13.22 1.55
CA ARG A 26 -4.93 -14.68 1.48
C ARG A 26 -6.27 -15.07 0.88
N SER A 27 -7.38 -14.54 1.39
CA SER A 27 -8.71 -14.86 0.88
C SER A 27 -8.85 -14.53 -0.61
N ILE A 28 -8.30 -13.40 -1.07
CA ILE A 28 -8.37 -13.02 -2.48
C ILE A 28 -7.55 -13.97 -3.36
N LEU A 29 -6.35 -14.35 -2.92
CA LEU A 29 -5.51 -15.32 -3.61
C LEU A 29 -6.16 -16.71 -3.67
N GLU A 30 -6.78 -17.16 -2.56
CA GLU A 30 -7.50 -18.43 -2.52
C GLU A 30 -8.71 -18.45 -3.47
N ASN A 31 -9.41 -17.31 -3.64
CA ASN A 31 -10.51 -17.19 -4.62
C ASN A 31 -10.02 -17.35 -6.08
N GLU A 32 -8.80 -16.89 -6.38
CA GLU A 32 -8.16 -17.09 -7.69
C GLU A 32 -7.53 -18.50 -7.85
N GLY A 33 -7.73 -19.40 -6.88
CA GLY A 33 -7.19 -20.76 -6.90
C GLY A 33 -5.72 -20.86 -6.49
N ILE A 34 -5.14 -19.77 -5.97
CA ILE A 34 -3.75 -19.72 -5.52
C ILE A 34 -3.72 -20.04 -4.01
N LYS A 35 -3.32 -21.26 -3.65
CA LYS A 35 -3.11 -21.62 -2.25
C LYS A 35 -1.80 -21.00 -1.76
N VAL A 36 -1.91 -20.01 -0.88
CA VAL A 36 -0.76 -19.34 -0.25
C VAL A 36 -0.94 -19.35 1.26
N ASP A 37 0.11 -19.72 1.97
CA ASP A 37 0.12 -19.66 3.43
C ASP A 37 0.38 -18.23 3.92
N LEU A 38 -0.12 -17.89 5.11
CA LEU A 38 0.14 -16.58 5.73
C LEU A 38 1.65 -16.34 5.90
N ALA A 39 2.42 -17.41 6.18
CA ALA A 39 3.87 -17.32 6.25
C ALA A 39 4.49 -16.89 4.91
N GLN A 40 4.00 -17.45 3.79
CA GLN A 40 4.50 -17.09 2.47
C GLN A 40 4.12 -15.67 2.05
N ILE A 41 2.91 -15.23 2.40
CA ILE A 41 2.50 -13.83 2.17
C ILE A 41 3.39 -12.89 2.96
N LYS A 42 3.69 -13.22 4.22
CA LYS A 42 4.57 -12.40 5.07
C LYS A 42 5.99 -12.31 4.52
N VAL A 43 6.55 -13.43 4.05
CA VAL A 43 7.86 -13.44 3.37
C VAL A 43 7.82 -12.58 2.10
N GLY A 44 6.75 -12.70 1.29
CA GLY A 44 6.59 -11.88 0.09
C GLY A 44 6.49 -10.39 0.39
N LEU A 45 5.79 -10.01 1.46
CA LEU A 45 5.71 -8.62 1.92
C LEU A 45 7.07 -8.09 2.38
N ASN A 46 7.85 -8.90 3.11
CA ASN A 46 9.20 -8.51 3.55
C ASN A 46 10.13 -8.30 2.35
N ASN A 47 10.10 -9.21 1.37
CA ASN A 47 10.85 -9.04 0.12
C ASN A 47 10.43 -7.78 -0.65
N LEU A 48 9.13 -7.49 -0.71
CA LEU A 48 8.63 -6.26 -1.31
C LEU A 48 9.11 -5.03 -0.55
N GLU A 49 9.08 -5.06 0.78
CA GLU A 49 9.60 -3.97 1.62
C GLU A 49 11.07 -3.68 1.34
N GLU A 50 11.92 -4.71 1.26
CA GLU A 50 13.33 -4.59 0.90
C GLU A 50 13.52 -4.06 -0.53
N ARG A 51 12.74 -4.54 -1.50
CA ARG A 51 12.77 -4.02 -2.89
C ARG A 51 12.34 -2.56 -2.97
N TYR A 52 11.36 -2.16 -2.16
CA TYR A 52 10.90 -0.77 -2.07
C TYR A 52 11.84 0.10 -1.25
N ALA A 53 12.69 -0.47 -0.39
CA ALA A 53 13.71 0.27 0.36
C ALA A 53 14.68 1.04 -0.55
N GLU A 54 14.90 0.59 -1.79
CA GLU A 54 15.72 1.31 -2.78
C GLU A 54 14.91 2.16 -3.78
N SER A 55 13.57 2.06 -3.76
CA SER A 55 12.68 2.80 -4.66
C SER A 55 12.09 4.06 -4.03
N SER A 56 11.31 4.84 -4.81
CA SER A 56 10.55 6.01 -4.30
C SER A 56 9.33 5.65 -3.46
N LEU A 57 8.92 4.39 -3.48
CA LEU A 57 7.80 3.85 -2.71
C LEU A 57 8.31 3.18 -1.43
N GLU A 58 7.48 3.13 -0.40
CA GLU A 58 7.70 2.39 0.85
C GLU A 58 6.46 1.55 1.15
N LEU A 59 6.67 0.32 1.64
CA LEU A 59 5.61 -0.47 2.23
C LEU A 59 5.49 -0.06 3.70
N SER A 60 4.27 0.23 4.14
CA SER A 60 4.00 0.64 5.52
C SER A 60 2.99 -0.29 6.16
N GLU A 61 3.43 -0.95 7.22
CA GLU A 61 2.60 -1.78 8.08
C GLU A 61 1.89 -0.89 9.11
N VAL A 62 0.55 -0.87 9.06
CA VAL A 62 -0.30 -0.23 10.06
C VAL A 62 -1.12 -1.29 10.79
N ALA A 63 -1.70 -0.95 11.95
CA ALA A 63 -2.58 -1.86 12.68
C ALA A 63 -3.76 -2.41 11.85
N SER A 64 -4.14 -1.69 10.77
CA SER A 64 -5.20 -2.10 9.85
C SER A 64 -4.73 -2.95 8.66
N GLY A 65 -3.43 -3.20 8.49
CA GLY A 65 -2.85 -3.97 7.39
C GLY A 65 -1.62 -3.32 6.74
N PHE A 66 -1.28 -3.78 5.55
CA PHE A 66 -0.15 -3.30 4.75
C PHE A 66 -0.63 -2.36 3.65
N ARG A 67 0.09 -1.26 3.40
CA ARG A 67 -0.18 -0.36 2.28
C ARG A 67 1.10 0.15 1.63
N LEU A 68 1.04 0.44 0.34
CA LEU A 68 2.10 1.15 -0.37
C LEU A 68 1.91 2.66 -0.18
N GLN A 69 3.00 3.35 0.16
CA GLN A 69 3.07 4.80 0.28
C GLN A 69 4.29 5.33 -0.47
N ILE A 70 4.30 6.63 -0.75
CA ILE A 70 5.48 7.29 -1.31
C ILE A 70 6.36 7.74 -0.16
N LYS A 71 7.67 7.56 -0.30
CA LYS A 71 8.63 7.99 0.71
C LYS A 71 8.52 9.48 0.99
N LYS A 72 8.62 9.83 2.27
CA LYS A 72 8.57 11.24 2.73
C LYS A 72 9.66 12.10 2.09
N ASP A 73 10.80 11.52 1.72
CA ASP A 73 11.87 12.20 0.98
C ASP A 73 11.39 12.81 -0.35
N PHE A 74 10.51 12.10 -1.07
CA PHE A 74 9.89 12.61 -2.31
C PHE A 74 8.69 13.52 -2.05
N THR A 75 8.23 13.65 -0.80
CA THR A 75 7.15 14.58 -0.45
C THR A 75 7.58 16.03 -0.69
N HIS A 76 8.88 16.34 -0.58
CA HIS A 76 9.38 17.67 -0.93
C HIS A 76 9.18 17.99 -2.43
N LEU A 77 9.32 17.01 -3.31
CA LEU A 77 9.04 17.15 -4.76
C LEU A 77 7.53 17.24 -5.05
N LEU A 78 6.73 16.45 -4.33
CA LEU A 78 5.27 16.41 -4.46
C LEU A 78 4.58 17.63 -3.85
N SER A 79 5.23 18.36 -2.94
CA SER A 79 4.69 19.58 -2.32
C SER A 79 4.22 20.60 -3.35
N SER A 80 4.93 20.70 -4.49
CA SER A 80 4.54 21.58 -5.60
C SER A 80 3.27 21.11 -6.34
N LEU A 81 3.00 19.81 -6.40
CA LEU A 81 1.79 19.23 -6.98
C LEU A 81 0.59 19.25 -6.00
N TRP A 82 0.85 19.08 -4.71
CA TRP A 82 -0.18 19.05 -3.66
C TRP A 82 -0.64 20.45 -3.23
N THR A 83 0.15 21.50 -3.49
CA THR A 83 -0.22 22.89 -3.18
C THR A 83 -1.39 23.38 -4.03
N GLU A 84 -1.63 22.83 -5.22
CA GLU A 84 -2.77 23.24 -6.05
C GLU A 84 -4.12 22.64 -5.58
N ASN A 85 -4.11 21.57 -4.77
CA ASN A 85 -5.35 20.89 -4.35
C ASN A 85 -5.72 21.12 -2.86
N ASN A 86 -5.14 22.12 -2.19
CA ASN A 86 -5.54 22.51 -0.83
C ASN A 86 -6.70 23.54 -0.80
N ARG A 87 -7.59 23.51 -1.81
CA ARG A 87 -8.80 24.35 -1.87
C ARG A 87 -10.07 23.65 -1.38
N LEU A 88 -10.06 22.35 -1.13
CA LEU A 88 -11.23 21.59 -0.68
C LEU A 88 -11.05 21.00 0.72
N SER A 89 -10.90 21.86 1.75
CA SER A 89 -11.36 21.61 3.13
C SER A 89 -11.05 22.77 4.10
N LYS A 90 -11.23 24.02 3.68
CA LYS A 90 -11.37 25.14 4.65
C LYS A 90 -12.82 25.31 5.13
N SER A 91 -13.79 24.69 4.46
CA SER A 91 -15.22 24.86 4.75
C SER A 91 -15.77 23.96 5.85
N LEU A 92 -15.06 22.89 6.24
CA LEU A 92 -15.56 21.95 7.27
C LEU A 92 -15.23 22.39 8.71
N TRP A 93 -14.32 23.33 8.91
CA TRP A 93 -13.84 23.73 10.24
C TRP A 93 -14.66 24.85 10.90
N LYS A 94 -15.66 25.42 10.21
CA LYS A 94 -16.51 26.51 10.75
C LYS A 94 -17.84 26.03 11.37
N LEU A 95 -18.04 24.72 11.52
CA LEU A 95 -19.35 24.16 11.87
C LEU A 95 -19.38 23.35 13.18
N PHE A 96 -18.40 23.54 14.06
CA PHE A 96 -18.51 23.10 15.45
C PHE A 96 -18.41 24.32 16.38
N PRO A 97 -19.35 24.46 17.33
CA PRO A 97 -19.75 25.71 17.99
C PRO A 97 -18.67 26.35 18.86
#